data_AF-S7X0X6-F1
#
_entry.id   AF-S7X0X6-F1
#
_cell.length_a   1.000
_cell.length_b   1.000
_cell.length_c   1.000
_cell.angle_alpha   90.00
_cell.angle_beta   90.00
_cell.angle_gamma   90.00
#
_symmetry.space_group_name_H-M   'P 1'
#
loop_
_entity.id
_entity.type
_entity.pdbx_description
1 polymer ?
#
loop_
_entity_poly.entity_id
_entity_poly.type
_entity_poly.pdbx_seq_one_letter_code
_entity_poly.pdbx_strand_id
1 'polypeptide(L)' 'MEVIIEFVFTAIFESLPKLIGTSLRWCYYLGTKSFGTVFSENWNKRIGFLAISIVLVILLSS' A
#
# COMPACT_ATOMS: atom_id res chain seq x y z
N MET A 1 7.74 -6.55 -24.74
CA MET A 1 8.55 -6.44 -23.52
C MET A 1 8.06 -5.28 -22.66
N GLU A 2 7.88 -4.09 -23.24
CA GLU A 2 7.33 -2.90 -22.55
C GLU A 2 5.95 -3.13 -21.91
N VAL A 3 4.99 -3.75 -22.63
CA VAL A 3 3.64 -4.03 -22.10
C VAL A 3 3.63 -4.93 -20.84
N ILE A 4 4.56 -5.91 -20.77
CA ILE A 4 4.67 -6.81 -19.62
C ILE A 4 5.24 -6.06 -18.42
N ILE A 5 6.25 -5.21 -18.66
CA ILE A 5 6.85 -4.37 -17.63
C ILE A 5 5.82 -3.37 -17.10
N GLU A 6 5.06 -2.72 -17.97
CA GLU A 6 4.02 -1.76 -17.59
C GLU A 6 2.90 -2.42 -16.78
N PHE A 7 2.50 -3.65 -17.14
CA PHE A 7 1.51 -4.41 -16.37
C PHE A 7 2.03 -4.81 -14.99
N VAL A 8 3.30 -5.22 -14.89
CA VAL A 8 3.95 -5.55 -13.62
C VAL A 8 4.14 -4.30 -12.76
N PHE A 9 4.56 -3.18 -13.36
CA PHE A 9 4.68 -1.91 -12.67
C PHE A 9 3.33 -1.42 -12.18
N THR A 10 2.27 -1.50 -12.99
CA THR A 10 0.92 -1.11 -12.58
C THR A 10 0.43 -2.01 -11.44
N ALA A 11 0.61 -3.33 -11.56
CA ALA A 11 0.25 -4.27 -10.50
C ALA A 11 1.00 -3.95 -9.20
N ILE A 12 2.31 -3.70 -9.25
CA ILE A 12 3.13 -3.41 -8.07
C ILE A 12 2.81 -2.01 -7.51
N PHE A 13 2.82 -0.96 -8.32
CA PHE A 13 2.63 0.41 -7.85
C PHE A 13 1.17 0.74 -7.51
N GLU A 14 0.18 0.02 -8.03
CA GLU A 14 -1.21 0.23 -7.63
C GLU A 14 -1.67 -0.66 -6.48
N SER A 15 -1.35 -1.95 -6.52
CA SER A 15 -1.92 -2.91 -5.55
C SER A 15 -1.10 -2.99 -4.26
N LEU A 16 0.22 -2.85 -4.33
CA LEU A 16 1.12 -3.02 -3.20
C LEU A 16 0.96 -1.89 -2.15
N PRO A 17 0.85 -0.60 -2.54
CA PRO A 17 0.51 0.45 -1.58
C PRO A 17 -0.86 0.23 -0.95
N LYS A 18 -1.86 -0.23 -1.72
CA LYS A 18 -3.19 -0.49 -1.17
C LYS A 18 -3.16 -1.60 -0.13
N LEU A 19 -2.42 -2.69 -0.37
CA LEU A 19 -2.24 -3.78 0.58
C LEU A 19 -1.52 -3.31 1.85
N ILE A 20 -0.38 -2.63 1.72
CA ILE A 20 0.38 -2.11 2.86
C ILE A 20 -0.47 -1.15 3.70
N GLY A 21 -1.14 -0.19 3.05
CA GLY A 21 -1.99 0.75 3.75
C GLY A 21 -3.21 0.10 4.41
N THR A 22 -3.75 -0.96 3.80
CA THR A 22 -4.84 -1.75 4.40
C THR A 22 -4.37 -2.46 5.65
N SER A 23 -3.22 -3.13 5.60
CA SER A 23 -2.64 -3.82 6.76
C SER A 23 -2.33 -2.86 7.90
N LEU A 24 -1.70 -1.70 7.61
CA LEU A 24 -1.42 -0.67 8.61
C LEU A 24 -2.70 -0.16 9.29
N ARG A 25 -3.73 0.13 8.51
CA ARG A 25 -5.01 0.59 9.05
C ARG A 25 -5.77 -0.49 9.78
N TRP A 26 -5.71 -1.72 9.31
CA TRP A 26 -6.36 -2.85 9.96
C TRP A 26 -5.74 -3.11 11.33
N CYS A 27 -4.41 -3.00 11.45
CA CYS A 27 -3.71 -2.98 12.74
C CYS A 27 -4.13 -1.78 13.61
N TYR A 28 -4.25 -0.58 13.04
CA TYR A 28 -4.74 0.61 13.77
C TYR A 28 -6.15 0.41 14.34
N TYR A 29 -7.03 -0.27 13.59
CA TYR A 29 -8.37 -0.61 14.05
C TYR A 29 -8.40 -1.79 15.04
N LEU A 30 -7.26 -2.40 15.39
CA LEU A 30 -7.18 -3.54 16.31
C LEU A 30 -8.17 -4.69 15.97
N GLY A 31 -8.46 -4.89 14.68
CA GLY A 31 -9.42 -5.89 14.23
C GLY A 31 -10.91 -5.55 14.46
N THR A 32 -11.25 -4.34 14.94
CA THR A 32 -12.64 -3.89 15.09
C THR A 32 -13.40 -3.80 13.76
N LYS A 33 -12.67 -3.63 12.64
CA LYS A 33 -13.19 -3.67 11.28
C LYS A 33 -12.67 -4.90 10.54
N SER A 34 -13.53 -5.52 9.74
CA SER A 34 -13.12 -6.63 8.88
C SER A 34 -12.07 -6.16 7.86
N PHE A 35 -11.12 -7.02 7.53
CA PHE A 35 -10.07 -6.69 6.55
C PHE A 35 -10.67 -6.29 5.20
N GLY A 36 -11.74 -6.95 4.76
CA GLY A 36 -12.45 -6.62 3.52
C GLY A 36 -13.09 -5.24 3.54
N THR A 37 -13.66 -4.83 4.68
CA THR A 37 -14.20 -3.47 4.85
C THR A 37 -13.09 -2.43 4.79
N VAL A 38 -11.94 -2.71 5.42
CA VAL A 38 -10.80 -1.79 5.36
C VAL A 38 -10.25 -1.75 3.93
N PHE A 39 -10.06 -2.89 3.26
CA PHE A 39 -9.50 -3.00 1.91
C PHE A 39 -10.31 -2.26 0.83
N SER A 40 -11.64 -2.16 0.99
CA SER A 40 -12.48 -1.40 0.06
C SER A 40 -12.26 0.12 0.15
N GLU A 41 -11.66 0.61 1.23
CA GLU A 41 -11.39 2.04 1.41
C GLU A 41 -10.23 2.50 0.51
N ASN A 42 -10.52 3.38 -0.45
CA ASN A 42 -9.52 3.96 -1.36
C ASN A 42 -8.42 4.76 -0.64
N TRP A 43 -8.68 5.21 0.58
CA TRP A 43 -7.71 5.93 1.41
C TRP A 43 -6.47 5.09 1.74
N ASN A 44 -6.58 3.76 1.75
CA ASN A 44 -5.46 2.88 2.05
C ASN A 44 -4.35 2.95 1.00
N LYS A 45 -4.68 3.24 -0.27
CA LYS A 45 -3.66 3.44 -1.32
C LYS A 45 -2.76 4.63 -0.98
N ARG A 46 -3.34 5.72 -0.44
CA ARG A 46 -2.59 6.92 -0.01
C ARG A 46 -1.73 6.63 1.23
N ILE A 47 -2.29 5.93 2.22
CA ILE A 47 -1.55 5.57 3.44
C ILE A 47 -0.37 4.66 3.12
N GLY A 48 -0.57 3.61 2.31
CA GLY A 48 0.52 2.73 1.97
C GLY A 48 1.56 3.39 1.07
N PHE A 49 1.16 4.33 0.20
CA PHE A 49 2.12 5.14 -0.56
C PHE A 49 2.99 5.98 0.38
N LEU A 50 2.38 6.69 1.35
CA LEU A 50 3.10 7.43 2.39
C LEU A 50 4.05 6.53 3.19
N ALA A 51 3.59 5.35 3.59
CA ALA A 51 4.40 4.39 4.35
C ALA A 51 5.63 3.93 3.55
N ILE A 52 5.45 3.58 2.28
CA ILE A 52 6.55 3.22 1.37
C ILE A 52 7.51 4.41 1.20
N SER A 53 7.00 5.63 0.99
CA SER A 53 7.83 6.83 0.85
C SER A 53 8.68 7.08 2.08
N ILE A 54 8.14 6.94 3.30
CA ILE A 54 8.90 7.11 4.54
C ILE A 54 10.01 6.08 4.64
N VAL A 55 9.71 4.80 4.35
CA VAL A 55 10.71 3.73 4.36
C VAL A 55 11.83 4.00 3.35
N LEU A 56 11.48 4.44 2.13
CA LEU A 56 12.46 4.80 1.10
C LEU A 56 13.33 5.97 1.53
N VAL A 57 12.75 7.02 2.11
CA VAL A 57 13.50 8.17 2.62
C VAL A 57 14.50 7.71 3.68
N ILE A 58 14.06 6.90 4.66
CA ILE A 58 14.93 6.36 5.70
C ILE A 58 16.09 5.58 5.07
N LEU A 59 15.80 4.63 4.17
CA LEU A 59 16.82 3.79 3.52
C LEU A 59 17.82 4.57 2.66
N LEU A 60 17.38 5.67 2.03
CA LEU A 60 18.26 6.52 1.22
C LEU A 60 19.06 7.52 2.06
N SER A 61 18.58 7.84 3.26
CA SER A 61 19.24 8.74 4.21
C SER A 61 20.23 8.04 5.16
N SER A 62 20.19 6.70 5.20
CA SER A 62 21.11 5.82 5.95
C SER A 62 22.25 5.33 5.07
#